data_AF-D7RKQ5-F1
#
_entry.id   AF-D7RKQ5-F1
#
_cell.length_a   1.000
_cell.length_b   1.000
_cell.length_c   1.000
_cell.angle_alpha   90.00
_cell.angle_beta   90.00
_cell.angle_gamma   90.00
#
_symmetry.space_group_name_H-M   'P 1'
#
loop_
_entity.id
_entity.type
_entity.pdbx_description
1 polymer ?
#
loop_
_entity_poly.entity_id
_entity_poly.type
_entity_poly.pdbx_seq_one_letter_code
_entity_poly.pdbx_strand_id
1 'polypeptide(L)'
;IVAFKEGEQKEKEGILQLRRTNSAKPSPLASSTTASSTTSICVCGQVPAGAGALQCDLCQDWFHGRCVSVPRLLSSPRPNPTSSLLLAWWEWDTKFLCPLCMRSRRPRLETILALLVALQRLPVRLPEGEALQCLTERAISWQGRARQALASEDVTALLGRLTELRQQLQAEPRPEEPPNYPAAPASDPLREGSGKDMPK
;
A
#
# COMPACT_ATOMS: atom_id res chain seq x y z
N ILE A 1 -7.38 -34.22 -9.62
CA ILE A 1 -6.11 -33.67 -9.09
C ILE A 1 -5.17 -33.11 -10.18
N VAL A 2 -4.74 -33.88 -11.19
CA VAL A 2 -3.81 -33.39 -12.24
C VAL A 2 -4.35 -32.15 -12.97
N ALA A 3 -5.62 -32.16 -13.38
CA ALA A 3 -6.28 -31.02 -14.01
C ALA A 3 -6.26 -29.73 -13.16
N PHE A 4 -6.35 -29.84 -11.82
CA PHE A 4 -6.27 -28.69 -10.92
C PHE A 4 -4.86 -28.14 -10.81
N LYS A 5 -3.83 -29.00 -10.81
CA LYS A 5 -2.42 -28.60 -10.81
C LYS A 5 -2.03 -27.92 -12.13
N GLU A 6 -2.49 -28.46 -13.26
CA GLU A 6 -2.32 -27.80 -14.56
C GLU A 6 -3.06 -26.46 -14.63
N GLY A 7 -4.28 -26.40 -14.07
CA GLY A 7 -5.04 -25.17 -13.94
C GLY A 7 -4.31 -24.10 -13.12
N GLU A 8 -3.69 -24.49 -12.00
CA GLU A 8 -2.86 -23.59 -11.18
C GLU A 8 -1.68 -23.02 -11.96
N GLN A 9 -0.97 -23.86 -12.70
CA GLN A 9 0.18 -23.43 -13.49
C GLN A 9 -0.24 -22.45 -14.60
N LYS A 10 -1.32 -22.76 -15.32
CA LYS A 10 -1.89 -21.87 -16.35
C LYS A 10 -2.39 -20.54 -15.76
N GLU A 11 -3.01 -20.57 -14.58
CA GLU A 11 -3.43 -19.36 -13.86
C GLU A 11 -2.22 -18.47 -13.54
N LYS A 12 -1.14 -19.08 -13.01
CA LYS A 12 0.11 -18.39 -12.67
C LYS A 12 0.80 -17.80 -13.91
N GLU A 13 0.89 -18.57 -14.99
CA GLU A 13 1.48 -18.10 -16.25
C GLU A 13 0.66 -16.96 -16.86
N GLY A 14 -0.67 -17.09 -16.83
CA GLY A 14 -1.60 -16.06 -17.30
C GLY A 14 -1.41 -14.73 -16.58
N ILE A 15 -1.28 -14.74 -15.24
CA ILE A 15 -1.07 -13.49 -14.50
C ILE A 15 0.32 -12.89 -14.76
N LEU A 16 1.36 -13.71 -14.92
CA LEU A 16 2.71 -13.24 -15.25
C LEU A 16 2.79 -12.64 -16.65
N GLN A 17 2.08 -13.23 -17.62
CA GLN A 17 1.96 -12.67 -18.96
C GLN A 17 1.20 -11.33 -18.92
N LEU A 18 0.07 -11.28 -18.22
CA LEU A 18 -0.72 -10.06 -18.08
C LEU A 18 0.10 -8.91 -17.46
N ARG A 19 0.87 -9.20 -16.41
CA ARG A 19 1.80 -8.24 -15.79
C ARG A 19 2.82 -7.69 -16.79
N ARG A 20 3.44 -8.56 -17.59
CA ARG A 20 4.41 -8.14 -18.63
C ARG A 20 3.76 -7.21 -19.64
N THR A 21 2.57 -7.56 -20.12
CA THR A 21 1.81 -6.72 -21.07
C THR A 21 1.43 -5.37 -20.46
N ASN A 22 0.99 -5.33 -19.21
CA ASN A 22 0.56 -4.08 -18.56
C ASN A 22 1.73 -3.19 -18.16
N SER A 23 2.83 -3.76 -17.67
CA SER A 23 4.03 -3.01 -17.30
C SER A 23 4.82 -2.48 -18.49
N ALA A 24 4.60 -3.03 -19.69
CA ALA A 24 5.16 -2.47 -20.93
C ALA A 24 4.45 -1.18 -21.37
N LYS A 25 3.24 -0.90 -20.86
CA LYS A 25 2.51 0.34 -21.14
C LYS A 25 3.20 1.50 -20.41
N PRO A 26 3.26 2.71 -21.01
CA PRO A 26 3.86 3.86 -20.35
C PRO A 26 3.10 4.21 -19.07
N SER A 27 3.85 4.53 -18.02
CA SER A 27 3.27 5.00 -16.76
C SER A 27 2.59 6.36 -16.96
N PRO A 28 1.36 6.55 -16.47
CA PRO A 28 0.64 7.82 -16.58
C PRO A 28 1.24 8.95 -15.72
N LEU A 29 2.24 8.62 -14.87
CA LEU A 29 3.01 9.55 -14.06
C LEU A 29 4.31 9.99 -14.75
N ALA A 30 4.76 9.27 -15.78
CA ALA A 30 5.97 9.63 -16.51
C ALA A 30 5.67 10.72 -17.54
N SER A 31 6.41 11.84 -17.49
CA SER A 31 6.26 12.97 -18.41
C SER A 31 6.80 12.71 -19.83
N SER A 32 7.05 11.46 -20.19
CA SER A 32 7.73 11.11 -21.44
C SER A 32 6.75 10.94 -22.59
N THR A 33 6.81 11.87 -23.54
CA THR A 33 6.20 11.86 -24.86
C THR A 33 6.91 10.90 -25.80
N THR A 34 7.00 9.61 -25.46
CA THR A 34 7.34 8.57 -26.44
C THR A 34 6.05 7.92 -26.89
N ALA A 35 5.76 8.01 -28.19
CA ALA A 35 4.60 7.45 -28.86
C ALA A 35 4.62 5.91 -28.82
N SER A 36 4.38 5.33 -27.65
CA SER A 36 4.02 3.92 -27.54
C SER A 36 2.55 3.80 -27.90
N SER A 37 2.23 2.95 -28.89
CA SER A 37 0.88 2.71 -29.39
C SER A 37 -0.05 2.01 -28.39
N THR A 38 0.44 1.69 -27.20
CA THR A 38 -0.28 0.91 -26.18
C THR A 38 -0.31 1.66 -24.85
N THR A 39 -1.34 2.49 -24.64
CA THR A 39 -1.60 3.15 -23.36
C THR A 39 -2.51 2.32 -22.48
N SER A 40 -2.45 2.55 -21.17
CA SER A 40 -3.41 1.94 -20.23
C SER A 40 -4.78 2.59 -20.39
N ILE A 41 -5.83 1.78 -20.44
CA ILE A 41 -7.22 2.25 -20.56
C ILE A 41 -7.94 1.85 -19.28
N CYS A 42 -8.48 2.83 -18.57
CA CYS A 42 -9.26 2.58 -17.37
C CYS A 42 -10.62 1.93 -17.73
N VAL A 43 -11.34 1.40 -16.73
CA VAL A 43 -12.69 0.83 -16.90
C VAL A 43 -13.71 1.81 -17.49
N CYS A 44 -13.46 3.12 -17.42
CA CYS A 44 -14.28 4.15 -18.06
C CYS A 44 -13.96 4.37 -19.56
N GLY A 45 -13.03 3.59 -20.12
CA GLY A 45 -12.59 3.72 -21.52
C GLY A 45 -11.61 4.86 -21.78
N GLN A 46 -11.20 5.60 -20.75
CA GLN A 46 -10.28 6.75 -20.86
C GLN A 46 -8.91 6.42 -20.27
N VAL A 47 -7.88 7.09 -20.79
CA VAL A 47 -6.50 6.96 -20.30
C VAL A 47 -6.39 7.55 -18.89
N PRO A 48 -5.89 6.80 -17.88
CA PRO A 48 -5.47 7.37 -16.60
C PRO A 48 -4.36 8.39 -16.83
N ALA A 49 -4.48 9.60 -16.28
CA ALA A 49 -3.45 10.63 -16.41
C ALA A 49 -3.28 11.39 -15.08
N GLY A 50 -2.02 11.72 -14.75
CA GLY A 50 -1.67 12.56 -13.61
C GLY A 50 -1.72 11.87 -12.24
N ALA A 51 -1.61 12.67 -11.18
CA ALA A 51 -1.41 12.25 -9.79
C ALA A 51 -2.55 11.43 -9.15
N GLY A 52 -3.66 11.20 -9.87
CA GLY A 52 -4.81 10.42 -9.40
C GLY A 52 -4.90 9.00 -9.98
N ALA A 53 -3.87 8.53 -10.69
CA ALA A 53 -3.82 7.18 -11.25
C ALA A 53 -3.33 6.17 -10.21
N LEU A 54 -4.00 5.01 -10.13
CA LEU A 54 -3.66 3.89 -9.26
C LEU A 54 -3.20 2.69 -10.09
N GLN A 55 -2.14 2.02 -9.65
CA GLN A 55 -1.64 0.80 -10.27
C GLN A 55 -2.08 -0.43 -9.48
N CYS A 56 -2.71 -1.40 -10.14
CA CYS A 56 -3.14 -2.65 -9.49
C CYS A 56 -1.94 -3.51 -9.09
N ASP A 57 -1.85 -3.96 -7.83
CA ASP A 57 -0.76 -4.82 -7.34
C ASP A 57 -0.77 -6.23 -8.00
N LEU A 58 -1.93 -6.69 -8.46
CA LEU A 58 -2.03 -8.00 -9.11
C LEU A 58 -1.70 -7.93 -10.59
N CYS A 59 -2.40 -7.12 -11.39
CA CYS A 59 -2.19 -7.10 -12.84
C CYS A 59 -1.24 -6.00 -13.34
N GLN A 60 -0.83 -5.05 -12.49
CA GLN A 60 0.04 -3.92 -12.82
C GLN A 60 -0.52 -2.91 -13.84
N ASP A 61 -1.83 -2.97 -14.14
CA ASP A 61 -2.50 -2.00 -15.01
C ASP A 61 -2.91 -0.73 -14.24
N TRP A 62 -3.17 0.35 -14.97
CA TRP A 62 -3.48 1.67 -14.42
C TRP A 62 -4.97 2.01 -14.49
N PHE A 63 -5.47 2.65 -13.43
CA PHE A 63 -6.87 3.04 -13.28
C PHE A 63 -6.99 4.45 -12.68
N HIS A 64 -8.05 5.20 -13.01
CA HIS A 64 -8.35 6.43 -12.25
C HIS A 64 -8.82 6.06 -10.84
N GLY A 65 -8.33 6.76 -9.82
CA GLY A 65 -8.76 6.57 -8.43
C GLY A 65 -10.27 6.77 -8.21
N ARG A 66 -10.92 7.63 -9.02
CA ARG A 66 -12.38 7.83 -8.99
C ARG A 66 -13.20 6.72 -9.66
N CYS A 67 -12.60 5.95 -10.57
CA CYS A 67 -13.29 4.92 -11.35
C CYS A 67 -13.28 3.55 -10.66
N VAL A 68 -12.55 3.41 -9.57
CA VAL A 68 -12.39 2.17 -8.83
C VAL A 68 -12.65 2.44 -7.36
N SER A 69 -13.33 1.51 -6.68
CA SER A 69 -13.47 1.59 -5.23
C SER A 69 -12.12 1.30 -4.60
N VAL A 70 -11.44 2.32 -4.08
CA VAL A 70 -10.38 2.09 -3.10
C VAL A 70 -11.06 1.51 -1.86
N PRO A 71 -10.62 0.35 -1.33
CA PRO A 71 -11.14 -0.15 -0.07
C PRO A 71 -11.01 0.98 0.95
N ARG A 72 -12.14 1.55 1.39
CA ARG A 72 -12.16 2.47 2.52
C ARG A 72 -11.82 1.61 3.72
N LEU A 73 -10.54 1.52 4.06
CA LEU A 73 -10.14 0.82 5.25
C LEU A 73 -10.61 1.65 6.42
N LEU A 74 -11.58 1.06 7.13
CA LEU A 74 -11.80 1.22 8.55
C LEU A 74 -11.70 2.67 9.03
N SER A 75 -12.85 3.32 9.06
CA SER A 75 -13.13 4.40 10.01
C SER A 75 -12.62 3.98 11.40
N SER A 76 -11.40 4.40 11.75
CA SER A 76 -10.99 4.48 13.14
C SER A 76 -11.86 5.56 13.78
N PRO A 77 -12.61 5.27 14.85
CA PRO A 77 -13.44 6.26 15.50
C PRO A 77 -12.56 7.14 16.40
N ARG A 78 -11.71 7.98 15.79
CA ARG A 78 -11.17 9.15 16.49
C ARG A 78 -10.96 10.30 15.51
N PRO A 79 -11.91 11.25 15.43
CA PRO A 79 -11.66 12.48 14.71
C PRO A 79 -10.71 13.31 15.57
N ASN A 80 -9.43 13.38 15.20
CA ASN A 80 -8.58 14.46 15.68
C ASN A 80 -8.82 15.66 14.75
N PRO A 81 -9.28 16.82 15.24
CA PRO A 81 -9.83 17.90 14.41
C PRO A 81 -8.77 18.68 13.60
N THR A 82 -7.53 18.20 13.54
CA THR A 82 -6.42 18.80 12.78
C THR A 82 -5.80 17.87 11.73
N SER A 83 -6.33 16.66 11.55
CA SER A 83 -5.85 15.76 10.49
C SER A 83 -6.71 15.94 9.24
N SER A 84 -6.17 16.71 8.29
CA SER A 84 -6.72 16.96 6.97
C SER A 84 -7.28 15.68 6.34
N LEU A 85 -8.57 15.69 6.01
CA LEU A 85 -9.33 14.64 5.30
C LEU A 85 -8.82 14.34 3.87
N LEU A 86 -7.58 14.72 3.52
CA LEU A 86 -7.02 14.69 2.18
C LEU A 86 -5.65 13.98 2.06
N LEU A 87 -5.15 13.29 3.08
CA LEU A 87 -3.78 12.73 3.06
C LEU A 87 -3.65 11.31 3.66
N ALA A 88 -4.41 10.34 3.16
CA ALA A 88 -4.15 8.91 3.42
C ALA A 88 -3.71 8.14 2.17
N TRP A 89 -3.06 8.81 1.21
CA TRP A 89 -2.40 8.19 0.05
C TRP A 89 -1.13 7.36 0.39
N TRP A 90 -0.76 7.28 1.68
CA TRP A 90 0.46 6.62 2.18
C TRP A 90 0.23 5.65 3.35
N GLU A 91 -0.96 5.07 3.49
CA GLU A 91 -1.04 3.80 4.22
C GLU A 91 -0.45 2.72 3.30
N TRP A 92 0.88 2.58 3.32
CA TRP A 92 1.67 1.61 2.55
C TRP A 92 1.28 0.14 2.80
N ASP A 93 0.31 -0.12 3.68
CA ASP A 93 -0.19 -1.43 4.04
C ASP A 93 -1.41 -1.88 3.21
N THR A 94 -1.82 -1.08 2.24
CA THR A 94 -3.08 -1.28 1.52
C THR A 94 -2.79 -1.54 0.05
N LYS A 95 -2.85 -2.82 -0.34
CA LYS A 95 -2.62 -3.25 -1.72
C LYS A 95 -3.87 -2.96 -2.56
N PHE A 96 -3.76 -2.15 -3.60
CA PHE A 96 -4.87 -1.84 -4.51
C PHE A 96 -5.05 -2.99 -5.51
N LEU A 97 -6.23 -3.58 -5.53
CA LEU A 97 -6.65 -4.54 -6.55
C LEU A 97 -7.76 -3.92 -7.39
N CYS A 98 -7.61 -3.94 -8.72
CA CYS A 98 -8.66 -3.47 -9.62
C CYS A 98 -9.89 -4.39 -9.58
N PRO A 99 -11.08 -3.91 -9.99
CA PRO A 99 -12.30 -4.71 -9.99
C PRO A 99 -12.19 -6.04 -10.76
N LEU A 100 -11.34 -6.11 -11.79
CA LEU A 100 -11.10 -7.33 -12.57
C LEU A 100 -10.24 -8.36 -11.80
N CYS A 101 -9.40 -7.88 -10.88
CA CYS A 101 -8.53 -8.70 -10.03
C CYS A 101 -9.20 -9.07 -8.68
N MET A 102 -10.25 -8.34 -8.28
CA MET A 102 -11.07 -8.64 -7.11
C MET A 102 -12.06 -9.77 -7.41
N ARG A 103 -11.57 -10.99 -7.58
CA ARG A 103 -12.39 -12.12 -8.04
C ARG A 103 -13.30 -12.74 -6.98
N SER A 104 -12.88 -12.79 -5.72
CA SER A 104 -13.68 -13.36 -4.63
C SER A 104 -13.17 -12.91 -3.25
N ARG A 105 -14.07 -12.91 -2.26
CA ARG A 105 -13.64 -12.82 -0.86
C ARG A 105 -12.95 -14.12 -0.50
N ARG A 106 -11.79 -14.02 0.16
CA ARG A 106 -11.04 -15.19 0.62
C ARG A 106 -11.71 -15.74 1.88
N PRO A 107 -12.28 -16.96 1.86
CA PRO A 107 -12.78 -17.59 3.08
C PRO A 107 -11.62 -17.90 4.04
N ARG A 108 -11.93 -18.00 5.33
CA ARG A 108 -10.95 -18.42 6.34
C ARG A 108 -10.60 -19.90 6.12
N LEU A 109 -9.34 -20.25 6.37
CA LEU A 109 -8.88 -21.64 6.22
C LEU A 109 -9.66 -22.59 7.14
N GLU A 110 -9.95 -22.16 8.37
CA GLU A 110 -10.79 -22.89 9.33
C GLU A 110 -12.16 -23.28 8.74
N THR A 111 -12.82 -22.34 8.05
CA THR A 111 -14.11 -22.59 7.40
C THR A 111 -13.98 -23.64 6.31
N ILE A 112 -12.91 -23.58 5.50
CA ILE A 112 -12.66 -24.54 4.43
C ILE A 112 -12.36 -25.94 5.00
N LEU A 113 -11.54 -26.03 6.06
CA LEU A 113 -11.21 -27.29 6.71
C LEU A 113 -12.46 -27.97 7.29
N ALA A 114 -13.36 -27.19 7.91
CA ALA A 114 -14.64 -27.71 8.39
C ALA A 114 -15.50 -28.30 7.25
N LEU A 115 -15.55 -27.64 6.09
CA LEU A 115 -16.25 -28.15 4.91
C LEU A 115 -15.63 -29.45 4.38
N LEU A 116 -14.30 -29.56 4.36
CA LEU A 116 -13.61 -30.79 3.95
C LEU A 116 -13.92 -31.96 4.88
N VAL A 117 -13.97 -31.72 6.21
CA VAL A 117 -14.37 -32.75 7.18
C VAL A 117 -15.83 -33.16 7.00
N ALA A 118 -16.73 -32.20 6.75
CA ALA A 118 -18.13 -32.50 6.49
C ALA A 118 -18.30 -33.33 5.21
N LEU A 119 -17.54 -33.01 4.15
CA LEU A 119 -17.57 -33.73 2.88
C LEU A 119 -17.18 -35.21 3.01
N GLN A 120 -16.25 -35.55 3.92
CA GLN A 120 -15.85 -36.94 4.18
C GLN A 120 -17.00 -37.83 4.68
N ARG A 121 -18.08 -37.24 5.20
CA ARG A 121 -19.26 -37.96 5.69
C ARG A 121 -20.27 -38.27 4.58
N LEU A 122 -20.12 -37.68 3.40
CA LEU A 122 -21.00 -37.95 2.28
C LEU A 122 -20.52 -39.20 1.54
N PRO A 123 -21.42 -40.15 1.21
CA PRO A 123 -21.06 -41.39 0.51
C PRO A 123 -20.79 -41.18 -0.99
N VAL A 124 -20.85 -39.94 -1.48
CA VAL A 124 -20.66 -39.58 -2.88
C VAL A 124 -19.39 -38.75 -3.06
N ARG A 125 -18.62 -39.04 -4.12
CA ARG A 125 -17.43 -38.25 -4.49
C ARG A 125 -17.85 -37.06 -5.36
N LEU A 126 -17.61 -35.86 -4.85
CA LEU A 126 -17.92 -34.60 -5.56
C LEU A 126 -16.64 -34.00 -6.16
N PRO A 127 -16.62 -33.61 -7.45
CA PRO A 127 -15.47 -32.95 -8.06
C PRO A 127 -15.15 -31.60 -7.41
N GLU A 128 -16.14 -30.90 -6.87
CA GLU A 128 -15.99 -29.66 -6.09
C GLU A 128 -15.21 -29.91 -4.79
N GLY A 129 -15.37 -31.10 -4.22
CA GLY A 129 -14.63 -31.54 -3.05
C GLY A 129 -13.15 -31.72 -3.31
N GLU A 130 -12.81 -32.33 -4.45
CA GLU A 130 -11.42 -32.45 -4.89
C GLU A 130 -10.81 -31.08 -5.19
N ALA A 131 -11.58 -30.18 -5.82
CA ALA A 131 -11.15 -28.80 -6.06
C ALA A 131 -10.82 -28.08 -4.75
N LEU A 132 -11.69 -28.21 -3.75
CA LEU A 132 -11.52 -27.60 -2.43
C LEU A 132 -10.30 -28.16 -1.69
N GLN A 133 -10.05 -29.47 -1.80
CA GLN A 133 -8.86 -30.11 -1.25
C GLN A 133 -7.58 -29.56 -1.91
N CYS A 134 -7.54 -29.51 -3.25
CA CYS A 134 -6.40 -28.95 -3.98
C CYS A 134 -6.14 -27.47 -3.62
N LEU A 135 -7.19 -26.66 -3.47
CA LEU A 135 -7.06 -25.27 -3.03
C LEU A 135 -6.47 -25.16 -1.62
N THR A 136 -6.87 -26.05 -0.72
CA THR A 136 -6.39 -26.10 0.67
C THR A 136 -4.92 -26.51 0.74
N GLU A 137 -4.53 -27.56 0.01
CA GLU A 137 -3.14 -28.00 -0.13
C GLU A 137 -2.25 -26.88 -0.70
N ARG A 138 -2.73 -26.17 -1.74
CA ARG A 138 -2.06 -25.00 -2.32
C ARG A 138 -1.85 -23.90 -1.28
N ALA A 139 -2.88 -23.58 -0.50
CA ALA A 139 -2.81 -22.55 0.54
C ALA A 139 -1.82 -22.91 1.66
N ILE A 140 -1.87 -24.14 2.16
CA ILE A 140 -0.96 -24.64 3.20
C ILE A 140 0.49 -24.64 2.70
N SER A 141 0.71 -25.11 1.47
CA SER A 141 2.04 -25.11 0.85
C SER A 141 2.60 -23.70 0.70
N TRP A 142 1.76 -22.74 0.29
CA TRP A 142 2.14 -21.33 0.23
C TRP A 142 2.46 -20.77 1.63
N GLN A 143 1.65 -21.05 2.64
CA GLN A 143 1.93 -20.63 4.03
C GLN A 143 3.25 -21.20 4.54
N GLY A 144 3.59 -22.45 4.20
CA GLY A 144 4.87 -23.05 4.52
C GLY A 144 6.04 -22.26 3.90
N ARG A 145 5.99 -22.02 2.58
CA ARG A 145 7.03 -21.26 1.88
C ARG A 145 7.14 -19.81 2.37
N ALA A 146 6.01 -19.15 2.63
CA ALA A 146 5.99 -17.79 3.15
C ALA A 146 6.64 -17.70 4.54
N ARG A 147 6.30 -18.64 5.44
CA ARG A 147 6.94 -18.72 6.76
C ARG A 147 8.44 -18.97 6.65
N GLN A 148 8.86 -19.88 5.78
CA GLN A 148 10.28 -20.16 5.55
C GLN A 148 11.02 -18.93 5.02
N ALA A 149 10.42 -18.21 4.05
CA ALA A 149 11.01 -16.99 3.50
C ALA A 149 11.11 -15.87 4.53
N LEU A 150 10.12 -15.72 5.41
CA LEU A 150 10.14 -14.73 6.50
C LEU A 150 11.11 -15.10 7.62
N ALA A 151 11.38 -16.39 7.81
CA ALA A 151 12.34 -16.90 8.79
C ALA A 151 13.78 -16.92 8.26
N SER A 152 14.05 -16.45 7.03
CA SER A 152 15.40 -16.39 6.50
C SER A 152 16.25 -15.37 7.27
N GLU A 153 17.55 -15.65 7.39
CA GLU A 153 18.50 -14.79 8.10
C GLU A 153 18.53 -13.38 7.50
N ASP A 154 18.55 -13.27 6.18
CA ASP A 154 18.55 -11.98 5.48
C ASP A 154 17.33 -11.11 5.84
N VAL A 155 16.14 -11.72 5.83
CA VAL A 155 14.88 -11.00 6.09
C VAL A 155 14.80 -10.63 7.57
N THR A 156 15.11 -11.57 8.46
CA THR A 156 15.07 -11.32 9.92
C THR A 156 16.09 -10.25 10.35
N ALA A 157 17.30 -10.25 9.78
CA ALA A 157 18.30 -9.23 10.03
C ALA A 157 17.84 -7.83 9.58
N LEU A 158 17.26 -7.72 8.38
CA LEU A 158 16.73 -6.46 7.87
C LEU A 158 15.55 -5.95 8.70
N LEU A 159 14.64 -6.83 9.12
CA LEU A 159 13.53 -6.48 10.00
C LEU A 159 14.02 -5.97 11.36
N GLY A 160 15.07 -6.58 11.92
CA GLY A 160 15.75 -6.09 13.13
C GLY A 160 16.23 -4.66 12.98
N ARG A 161 17.03 -4.39 11.93
CA ARG A 161 17.55 -3.04 11.63
C ARG A 161 16.45 -2.01 11.42
N LEU A 162 15.36 -2.36 10.72
CA LEU A 162 14.21 -1.47 10.54
C LEU A 162 13.52 -1.14 11.87
N THR A 163 13.46 -2.11 12.78
CA THR A 163 12.87 -1.93 14.11
C THR A 163 13.74 -1.01 14.97
N GLU A 164 15.06 -1.14 14.91
CA GLU A 164 16.02 -0.24 15.57
C GLU A 164 15.88 1.20 15.05
N LEU A 165 15.85 1.38 13.73
CA LEU A 165 15.72 2.70 13.10
C LEU A 165 14.38 3.37 13.49
N ARG A 166 13.28 2.61 13.52
CA ARG A 166 11.98 3.12 14.00
C ARG A 166 12.04 3.59 15.45
N GLN A 167 12.74 2.86 16.32
CA GLN A 167 12.89 3.26 17.72
C GLN A 167 13.72 4.53 17.86
N GLN A 168 14.81 4.67 17.10
CA GLN A 168 15.63 5.88 17.09
C GLN A 168 14.83 7.11 16.64
N LEU A 169 14.06 6.99 15.55
CA LEU A 169 13.21 8.07 15.05
C LEU A 169 12.08 8.47 16.02
N GLN A 170 11.66 7.55 16.90
CA GLN A 170 10.66 7.83 17.94
C GLN A 170 11.30 8.39 19.22
N ALA A 171 12.60 8.17 19.43
CA ALA A 171 13.35 8.58 20.62
C ALA A 171 14.05 9.95 20.49
N GLU A 172 14.14 10.52 19.28
CA GLU A 172 14.66 11.89 19.06
C GLU A 172 13.85 12.92 19.90
N PRO A 173 14.47 13.59 20.88
CA PRO A 173 13.80 14.59 21.70
C PRO A 173 13.54 15.86 20.88
N ARG A 174 12.42 16.52 21.17
CA ARG A 174 12.10 17.86 20.66
C ARG A 174 13.28 18.81 20.98
N PRO A 175 13.74 19.68 20.06
CA PRO A 175 14.83 20.60 20.34
C PRO A 175 14.52 21.40 21.60
N GLU A 176 15.41 21.35 22.59
CA GLU A 176 15.29 22.20 23.79
C GLU A 176 15.19 23.66 23.34
N GLU A 177 14.18 24.37 23.86
CA GLU A 177 14.11 25.82 23.71
C GLU A 177 15.42 26.42 24.23
N PRO A 178 16.06 27.33 23.47
CA PRO A 178 17.30 27.93 23.92
C PRO A 178 17.06 28.67 25.25
N PRO A 179 18.04 28.63 26.18
CA PRO A 179 17.87 29.20 27.51
C PRO A 179 17.50 30.68 27.42
N ASN A 180 16.43 31.03 28.13
CA ASN A 180 15.94 32.40 28.31
C ASN A 180 17.03 33.22 29.01
N TYR A 181 17.78 34.02 28.25
CA TYR A 181 18.73 34.97 28.80
C TYR A 181 17.96 36.04 29.59
N PRO A 182 18.39 36.40 30.81
CA PRO A 182 17.72 37.44 31.58
C PRO A 182 17.84 38.79 30.85
N ALA A 183 16.72 39.51 30.78
CA ALA A 183 16.59 40.80 30.16
C ALA A 183 17.65 41.80 30.69
N ALA A 184 18.32 42.50 29.78
CA ALA A 184 19.20 43.61 30.11
C ALA A 184 18.40 44.70 30.85
N PRO A 185 18.97 45.33 31.90
CA PRO A 185 18.28 46.40 32.60
C PRO A 185 18.18 47.62 31.68
N ALA A 186 17.00 48.23 31.70
CA ALA A 186 16.70 49.46 30.99
C ALA A 186 17.67 50.58 31.43
N SER A 187 18.32 51.20 30.46
CA SER A 187 18.98 52.49 30.64
C SER A 187 17.97 53.59 30.30
N ASP A 188 17.47 54.27 31.32
CA ASP A 188 16.62 55.46 31.23
C ASP A 188 17.42 56.70 30.77
N PRO A 189 16.76 57.79 30.34
CA PRO A 189 17.27 58.72 29.34
C PRO A 189 18.00 59.92 29.94
N LEU A 190 18.99 60.44 29.21
CA LEU A 190 19.54 61.78 29.47
C LEU A 190 19.24 62.73 28.31
N ARG A 191 18.80 63.91 28.74
CA ARG A 191 18.18 65.03 28.04
C ARG A 191 19.26 66.07 27.69
N GLU A 192 18.85 67.00 26.81
CA GLU A 192 19.49 68.28 26.41
C GLU A 192 20.51 68.15 25.27
N GLY A 193 20.48 68.97 24.22
CA GLY A 193 19.72 70.17 23.91
C GLY A 193 20.53 71.02 22.92
N SER A 194 19.84 71.88 22.14
CA SER A 194 20.41 72.90 21.23
C SER A 194 21.00 72.35 19.92
N GLY A 195 20.46 72.58 18.73
CA GLY A 195 19.84 73.80 18.20
C GLY A 195 20.79 74.40 17.15
N LYS A 196 20.39 74.43 15.88
CA LYS A 196 20.58 75.53 14.90
C LYS A 196 20.35 75.09 13.43
N ASP A 197 19.36 75.75 12.84
CA ASP A 197 19.32 76.37 11.51
C ASP A 197 19.39 75.54 10.19
N MET A 198 18.26 75.66 9.47
CA MET A 198 17.97 75.64 8.02
C MET A 198 19.05 76.26 7.09
N PRO A 199 18.85 76.32 5.74
CA PRO A 199 18.20 75.39 4.80
C PRO A 199 18.99 75.26 3.46
N LYS A 200 18.61 74.33 2.57
CA LYS A 200 18.05 74.59 1.23
C LYS A 200 17.79 73.28 0.50
#